data_AF-A0A933WS90-F1
#
_entry.id   AF-A0A933WS90-F1
#
_cell.length_a   1.000
_cell.length_b   1.000
_cell.length_c   1.000
_cell.angle_alpha   90.00
_cell.angle_beta   90.00
_cell.angle_gamma   90.00
#
_symmetry.space_group_name_H-M   'P 1'
#
loop_
_entity.id
_entity.type
_entity.pdbx_description
1 polymer ?
#
loop_
_entity_poly.entity_id
_entity_poly.type
_entity_poly.pdbx_seq_one_letter_code
_entity_poly.pdbx_strand_id
1 'polypeptide(L)'
;MVTLKDAKEVSEKINKAFHPLSITVFGSIAKEGKGNDLDLLVVLDDRGKSFDNVDLLMHRCLKDFYKKFAIDPFVVPLSAFREHYLKGSPFLSLILKEGRILYMKNAVKEWMGQADDELKTAQYLFDGGFYKGTCFHSQQAIEKALKALLLNKGWELEKTHSIERLIALLGGYKIKIDIPDGDMVFIDSIYRGRYPAEAGLLPLGEPTKADAQKAVGIAERIIKKIKNKSDKK
;
A
#
# COMPACT_ATOMS: atom_id res chain seq x y z
N MET A 1 4.30 3.47 -27.97
CA MET A 1 4.77 3.48 -26.57
C MET A 1 3.71 2.84 -25.71
N VAL A 2 4.14 1.97 -24.81
CA VAL A 2 3.29 1.35 -23.79
C VAL A 2 3.08 2.35 -22.66
N THR A 3 1.89 2.36 -22.07
CA THR A 3 1.53 3.26 -20.97
C THR A 3 1.17 2.50 -19.70
N LEU A 4 1.08 3.21 -18.58
CA LEU A 4 0.57 2.64 -17.33
C LEU A 4 -0.86 2.11 -17.46
N LYS A 5 -1.68 2.69 -18.36
CA LYS A 5 -3.02 2.19 -18.66
C LYS A 5 -2.95 0.80 -19.32
N ASP A 6 -2.07 0.63 -20.30
CA ASP A 6 -1.84 -0.66 -20.95
C ASP A 6 -1.35 -1.71 -19.94
N ALA A 7 -0.45 -1.30 -19.04
CA ALA A 7 0.05 -2.15 -17.97
C ALA A 7 -1.08 -2.65 -17.04
N LYS A 8 -2.04 -1.77 -16.71
CA LYS A 8 -3.24 -2.17 -15.92
C LYS A 8 -4.14 -3.14 -16.68
N GLU A 9 -4.38 -2.92 -17.97
CA GLU A 9 -5.18 -3.85 -18.79
C GLU A 9 -4.54 -5.25 -18.86
N VAL A 10 -3.22 -5.31 -19.02
CA VAL A 10 -2.46 -6.56 -18.97
C VAL A 10 -2.55 -7.21 -17.58
N SER A 11 -2.38 -6.42 -16.51
CA SER A 11 -2.51 -6.88 -15.12
C SER A 11 -3.89 -7.50 -14.84
N GLU A 12 -4.97 -6.88 -15.32
CA GLU A 12 -6.33 -7.41 -15.18
C GLU A 12 -6.51 -8.76 -15.89
N LYS A 13 -5.93 -8.91 -17.09
CA LYS A 13 -5.94 -10.19 -17.83
C LYS A 13 -5.19 -11.28 -17.06
N ILE A 14 -3.99 -10.96 -16.57
CA ILE A 14 -3.17 -11.88 -15.76
C ILE A 14 -3.93 -12.27 -14.49
N ASN A 15 -4.53 -11.31 -13.80
CA ASN A 15 -5.27 -11.55 -12.57
C ASN A 15 -6.42 -12.55 -12.77
N LYS A 16 -7.23 -12.36 -13.81
CA LYS A 16 -8.35 -13.26 -14.14
C LYS A 16 -7.90 -14.69 -14.47
N ALA A 17 -6.73 -14.86 -15.08
CA ALA A 17 -6.23 -16.17 -15.50
C ALA A 17 -5.46 -16.90 -14.38
N PHE A 18 -4.61 -16.20 -13.64
CA PHE A 18 -3.63 -16.82 -12.74
C PHE A 18 -3.93 -16.61 -11.25
N HIS A 19 -4.83 -15.68 -10.90
CA HIS A 19 -5.13 -15.31 -9.51
C HIS A 19 -3.85 -15.10 -8.66
N PRO A 20 -2.92 -14.24 -9.12
CA PRO A 20 -1.63 -14.04 -8.48
C PRO A 20 -1.77 -13.46 -7.06
N LEU A 21 -0.68 -13.49 -6.31
CA LEU A 21 -0.57 -12.75 -5.05
C LEU A 21 -0.32 -11.27 -5.30
N SER A 22 0.53 -10.94 -6.28
CA SER A 22 0.78 -9.57 -6.69
C SER A 22 1.26 -9.47 -8.14
N ILE A 23 0.99 -8.33 -8.76
CA ILE A 23 1.55 -7.93 -10.05
C ILE A 23 2.17 -6.55 -9.86
N THR A 24 3.46 -6.44 -10.18
CA THR A 24 4.23 -5.19 -10.07
C THR A 24 4.81 -4.85 -11.43
N VAL A 25 4.56 -3.64 -11.93
CA VAL A 25 5.29 -3.10 -13.08
C VAL A 25 6.59 -2.48 -12.58
N PHE A 26 7.68 -2.70 -13.31
CA PHE A 26 8.95 -2.05 -13.05
C PHE A 26 9.54 -1.48 -14.34
N GLY A 27 10.78 -0.99 -14.30
CA GLY A 27 11.42 -0.41 -15.48
C GLY A 27 10.86 0.98 -15.85
N SER A 28 10.91 1.29 -17.14
CA SER A 28 10.59 2.62 -17.69
C SER A 28 9.15 3.05 -17.38
N ILE A 29 8.17 2.17 -17.55
CA ILE A 29 6.75 2.46 -17.27
C ILE A 29 6.53 2.81 -15.79
N ALA A 30 7.19 2.13 -14.86
CA ALA A 30 7.08 2.44 -13.43
C ALA A 30 7.70 3.80 -13.08
N LYS A 31 8.74 4.23 -13.79
CA LYS A 31 9.41 5.52 -13.53
C LYS A 31 8.70 6.68 -14.21
N GLU A 32 8.40 6.54 -15.49
CA GLU A 32 8.00 7.62 -16.39
C GLU A 32 6.53 7.56 -16.80
N GLY A 33 5.81 6.49 -16.44
CA GLY A 33 4.41 6.25 -16.83
C GLY A 33 4.24 5.75 -18.26
N LYS A 34 5.33 5.66 -19.03
CA LYS A 34 5.38 5.19 -20.42
C LYS A 34 6.72 4.52 -20.71
N GLY A 35 6.74 3.65 -21.72
CA GLY A 35 7.93 2.87 -22.11
C GLY A 35 7.82 2.24 -23.50
N ASN A 36 8.85 1.50 -23.89
CA ASN A 36 8.88 0.74 -25.14
C ASN A 36 8.35 -0.69 -24.96
N ASP A 37 8.56 -1.23 -23.77
CA ASP A 37 8.29 -2.58 -23.31
C ASP A 37 7.59 -2.55 -21.94
N LEU A 38 6.97 -3.67 -21.59
CA LEU A 38 6.26 -3.86 -20.34
C LEU A 38 6.93 -4.94 -19.49
N ASP A 39 7.72 -4.50 -18.52
CA ASP A 39 8.33 -5.36 -17.51
C ASP A 39 7.36 -5.62 -16.35
N LEU A 40 7.04 -6.90 -16.10
CA LEU A 40 6.14 -7.29 -15.02
C LEU A 40 6.79 -8.32 -14.10
N LEU A 41 6.65 -8.13 -12.80
CA LEU A 41 6.86 -9.19 -11.81
C LEU A 41 5.50 -9.72 -11.37
N VAL A 42 5.25 -11.01 -11.60
CA VAL A 42 4.02 -11.71 -11.22
C VAL A 42 4.35 -12.75 -10.16
N VAL A 43 3.88 -12.55 -8.94
CA VAL A 43 4.12 -13.49 -7.83
C VAL A 43 2.91 -14.41 -7.68
N LEU A 44 3.13 -15.72 -7.76
CA LEU A 44 2.09 -16.74 -7.65
C LEU A 44 2.19 -17.51 -6.32
N ASP A 45 1.05 -17.94 -5.79
CA ASP A 45 1.01 -18.83 -4.62
C ASP A 45 1.23 -20.28 -5.07
N ASP A 46 2.32 -20.88 -4.59
CA ASP A 46 2.82 -22.18 -5.00
C ASP A 46 2.61 -23.30 -3.97
N ARG A 47 1.89 -23.02 -2.89
CA ARG A 47 1.52 -24.02 -1.89
C ARG A 47 0.72 -25.15 -2.54
N GLY A 48 1.37 -26.31 -2.70
CA GLY A 48 0.77 -27.54 -3.22
C GLY A 48 0.48 -27.53 -4.72
N LYS A 49 1.13 -26.68 -5.52
CA LYS A 49 0.92 -26.58 -6.97
C LYS A 49 2.19 -26.85 -7.76
N SER A 50 2.06 -27.55 -8.89
CA SER A 50 3.12 -27.60 -9.91
C SER A 50 3.18 -26.28 -10.68
N PHE A 51 4.40 -25.85 -11.02
CA PHE A 51 4.69 -24.68 -11.85
C PHE A 51 5.07 -25.05 -13.29
N ASP A 52 4.87 -26.31 -13.67
CA ASP A 52 5.16 -26.76 -15.03
C ASP A 52 4.31 -25.99 -16.04
N ASN A 53 4.95 -25.51 -17.11
CA ASN A 53 4.32 -24.77 -18.21
C ASN A 53 3.68 -23.43 -17.85
N VAL A 54 3.92 -22.87 -16.64
CA VAL A 54 3.36 -21.57 -16.26
C VAL A 54 3.76 -20.48 -17.24
N ASP A 55 5.01 -20.47 -17.70
CA ASP A 55 5.50 -19.50 -18.69
C ASP A 55 4.78 -19.64 -20.04
N LEU A 56 4.53 -20.87 -20.49
CA LEU A 56 3.79 -21.14 -21.73
C LEU A 56 2.33 -20.69 -21.62
N LEU A 57 1.69 -20.93 -20.48
CA LEU A 57 0.34 -20.46 -20.19
C LEU A 57 0.30 -18.93 -20.12
N MET A 58 1.31 -18.30 -19.50
CA MET A 58 1.42 -16.84 -19.42
C MET A 58 1.54 -16.24 -20.81
N HIS A 59 2.43 -16.80 -21.65
CA HIS A 59 2.60 -16.38 -23.03
C HIS A 59 1.28 -16.49 -23.83
N ARG A 60 0.55 -17.61 -23.69
CA ARG A 60 -0.78 -17.78 -24.32
C ARG A 60 -1.80 -16.76 -23.81
N CYS A 61 -1.80 -16.48 -22.51
CA CYS A 61 -2.69 -15.49 -21.89
C CYS A 61 -2.47 -14.08 -22.46
N LEU A 62 -1.22 -13.75 -22.76
CA LEU A 62 -0.80 -12.42 -23.24
C LEU A 62 -0.73 -12.30 -24.76
N LYS A 63 -1.09 -13.35 -25.52
CA LYS A 63 -1.00 -13.43 -26.99
C LYS A 63 -1.60 -12.21 -27.71
N ASP A 64 -2.74 -11.72 -27.23
CA ASP A 64 -3.44 -10.59 -27.87
C ASP A 64 -2.72 -9.25 -27.65
N PHE A 65 -1.91 -9.13 -26.60
CA PHE A 65 -1.16 -7.92 -26.29
C PHE A 65 0.20 -7.87 -27.00
N TYR A 66 0.83 -9.03 -27.25
CA TYR A 66 2.11 -9.09 -27.97
C TYR A 66 2.07 -8.48 -29.39
N LYS A 67 0.88 -8.38 -29.99
CA LYS A 67 0.69 -7.67 -31.27
C LYS A 67 0.81 -6.15 -31.16
N LYS A 68 0.67 -5.60 -29.94
CA LYS A 68 0.66 -4.16 -29.68
C LYS A 68 2.02 -3.66 -29.18
N PHE A 69 2.68 -4.45 -28.32
CA PHE A 69 3.94 -4.10 -27.69
C PHE A 69 4.63 -5.30 -27.04
N ALA A 70 5.92 -5.16 -26.73
CA ALA A 70 6.70 -6.18 -26.01
C ALA A 70 6.28 -6.26 -24.54
N ILE A 71 6.23 -7.48 -23.99
CA ILE A 71 5.89 -7.75 -22.59
C ILE A 71 6.82 -8.83 -22.06
N ASP A 72 7.52 -8.52 -20.97
CA ASP A 72 8.46 -9.41 -20.31
C ASP A 72 7.97 -9.72 -18.89
N PRO A 73 7.11 -10.76 -18.73
CA PRO A 73 6.61 -11.18 -17.44
C PRO A 73 7.59 -12.13 -16.75
N PHE A 74 8.14 -11.69 -15.62
CA PHE A 74 8.84 -12.54 -14.65
C PHE A 74 7.81 -13.19 -13.72
N VAL A 75 7.45 -14.44 -13.99
CA VAL A 75 6.52 -15.20 -13.16
C VAL A 75 7.30 -15.98 -12.11
N VAL A 76 7.06 -15.70 -10.83
CA VAL A 76 7.85 -16.25 -9.74
C VAL A 76 6.93 -16.88 -8.68
N PRO A 77 7.17 -18.15 -8.29
CA PRO A 77 6.54 -18.75 -7.11
C PRO A 77 6.85 -17.95 -5.83
N LEU A 78 5.94 -17.94 -4.85
CA LEU A 78 6.17 -17.24 -3.58
C LEU A 78 7.39 -17.80 -2.83
N SER A 79 7.62 -19.12 -2.88
CA SER A 79 8.80 -19.74 -2.27
C SER A 79 10.11 -19.21 -2.87
N ALA A 80 10.22 -19.20 -4.20
CA ALA A 80 11.39 -18.69 -4.92
C ALA A 80 11.59 -17.18 -4.70
N PHE A 81 10.50 -16.39 -4.71
CA PHE A 81 10.56 -14.97 -4.40
C PHE A 81 11.16 -14.71 -3.01
N ARG A 82 10.71 -15.47 -2.00
CA ARG A 82 11.24 -15.38 -0.62
C ARG A 82 12.70 -15.80 -0.54
N GLU A 83 13.08 -16.88 -1.21
CA GLU A 83 14.46 -17.34 -1.24
C GLU A 83 15.40 -16.27 -1.82
N HIS A 84 15.04 -15.71 -2.98
CA HIS A 84 15.83 -14.64 -3.61
C HIS A 84 15.88 -13.37 -2.77
N TYR A 85 14.79 -13.02 -2.08
CA TYR A 85 14.76 -11.90 -1.16
C TYR A 85 15.74 -12.11 0.01
N LEU A 86 15.71 -13.29 0.64
CA LEU A 86 16.59 -13.62 1.76
C LEU A 86 18.07 -13.70 1.35
N LYS A 87 18.36 -14.07 0.10
CA LYS A 87 19.70 -14.04 -0.49
C LYS A 87 20.16 -12.63 -0.90
N GLY A 88 19.33 -11.60 -0.69
CA GLY A 88 19.68 -10.21 -0.99
C GLY A 88 19.75 -9.90 -2.48
N SER A 89 18.88 -10.50 -3.31
CA SER A 89 18.84 -10.26 -4.76
C SER A 89 18.79 -8.75 -5.08
N PRO A 90 19.81 -8.21 -5.78
CA PRO A 90 19.82 -6.80 -6.20
C PRO A 90 18.67 -6.47 -7.15
N PHE A 91 18.29 -7.42 -8.01
CA PHE A 91 17.19 -7.27 -8.95
C PHE A 91 15.84 -7.13 -8.23
N LEU A 92 15.53 -8.00 -7.27
CA LEU A 92 14.32 -7.86 -6.47
C LEU A 92 14.33 -6.57 -5.64
N SER A 93 15.50 -6.19 -5.11
CA SER A 93 15.65 -4.94 -4.36
C SER A 93 15.33 -3.71 -5.21
N LEU A 94 15.69 -3.72 -6.50
CA LEU A 94 15.35 -2.67 -7.46
C LEU A 94 13.84 -2.59 -7.68
N ILE A 95 13.21 -3.73 -7.98
CA ILE A 95 11.75 -3.81 -8.22
C ILE A 95 10.98 -3.34 -6.98
N LEU A 96 11.40 -3.72 -5.78
CA LEU A 96 10.74 -3.31 -4.54
C LEU A 96 10.87 -1.80 -4.27
N LYS A 97 11.94 -1.15 -4.73
CA LYS A 97 12.18 0.30 -4.55
C LYS A 97 11.47 1.15 -5.59
N GLU A 98 11.48 0.71 -6.84
CA GLU A 98 11.08 1.53 -8.00
C GLU A 98 9.78 1.05 -8.65
N GLY A 99 9.39 -0.19 -8.41
CA GLY A 99 8.20 -0.78 -9.01
C GLY A 99 6.91 -0.17 -8.48
N ARG A 100 5.86 -0.23 -9.31
CA ARG A 100 4.49 0.14 -8.95
C ARG A 100 3.63 -1.11 -8.89
N ILE A 101 2.96 -1.32 -7.77
CA ILE A 101 2.00 -2.42 -7.61
C ILE A 101 0.79 -2.12 -8.49
N LEU A 102 0.52 -2.97 -9.47
CA LEU A 102 -0.68 -2.93 -10.31
C LEU A 102 -1.82 -3.75 -9.70
N TYR A 103 -1.49 -4.81 -8.97
CA TYR A 103 -2.46 -5.67 -8.31
C TYR A 103 -1.86 -6.31 -7.07
N MET A 104 -2.67 -6.46 -6.02
CA MET A 104 -2.34 -7.21 -4.82
C MET A 104 -3.58 -7.94 -4.32
N LYS A 105 -3.46 -9.26 -4.11
CA LYS A 105 -4.53 -10.10 -3.59
C LYS A 105 -4.92 -9.63 -2.19
N ASN A 106 -6.22 -9.51 -1.95
CA ASN A 106 -6.78 -9.08 -0.67
C ASN A 106 -6.23 -7.74 -0.14
N ALA A 107 -5.82 -6.83 -1.03
CA ALA A 107 -5.14 -5.59 -0.64
C ALA A 107 -5.84 -4.83 0.49
N VAL A 108 -7.15 -4.65 0.40
CA VAL A 108 -7.94 -3.95 1.42
C VAL A 108 -7.82 -4.63 2.78
N LYS A 109 -7.91 -5.96 2.84
CA LYS A 109 -7.81 -6.74 4.08
C LYS A 109 -6.41 -6.62 4.68
N GLU A 110 -5.38 -6.75 3.87
CA GLU A 110 -3.98 -6.65 4.32
C GLU A 110 -3.66 -5.24 4.86
N TRP A 111 -4.08 -4.18 4.16
CA TRP A 111 -3.88 -2.80 4.60
C TRP A 111 -4.67 -2.46 5.86
N MET A 112 -5.90 -2.95 5.99
CA MET A 112 -6.69 -2.81 7.23
C MET A 112 -6.07 -3.59 8.38
N GLY A 113 -5.53 -4.79 8.14
CA GLY A 113 -4.80 -5.56 9.14
C GLY A 113 -3.57 -4.80 9.65
N GLN A 114 -2.79 -4.19 8.75
CA GLN A 114 -1.68 -3.35 9.17
C GLN A 114 -2.14 -2.10 9.94
N ALA A 115 -3.25 -1.47 9.56
CA ALA A 115 -3.79 -0.35 10.32
C ALA A 115 -4.19 -0.76 11.75
N ASP A 116 -4.72 -1.97 11.93
CA ASP A 116 -5.03 -2.52 13.26
C ASP A 116 -3.78 -2.80 14.08
N ASP A 117 -2.72 -3.33 13.46
CA ASP A 117 -1.45 -3.59 14.15
C ASP A 117 -0.76 -2.29 14.56
N GLU A 118 -0.82 -1.24 13.73
CA GLU A 118 -0.37 0.11 14.10
C GLU A 118 -1.14 0.65 15.31
N LEU A 119 -2.48 0.50 15.33
CA LEU A 119 -3.30 0.95 16.44
C LEU A 119 -2.96 0.22 17.75
N LYS A 120 -2.81 -1.11 17.70
CA LYS A 120 -2.38 -1.91 18.87
C LYS A 120 -0.99 -1.50 19.34
N THR A 121 -0.08 -1.21 18.41
CA THR A 121 1.26 -0.72 18.74
C THR A 121 1.19 0.64 19.43
N ALA A 122 0.34 1.54 18.96
CA ALA A 122 0.13 2.84 19.59
C ALA A 122 -0.40 2.70 21.03
N GLN A 123 -1.39 1.81 21.25
CA GLN A 123 -1.94 1.53 22.58
C GLN A 123 -0.86 0.95 23.52
N TYR A 124 -0.09 -0.02 23.06
CA TYR A 124 1.00 -0.61 23.85
C TYR A 124 2.07 0.43 24.24
N LEU A 125 2.44 1.31 23.30
CA LEU A 125 3.40 2.38 23.56
C LEU A 125 2.85 3.43 24.53
N PHE A 126 1.54 3.71 24.48
CA PHE A 126 0.90 4.63 25.41
C PHE A 126 0.99 4.13 26.84
N ASP A 127 0.67 2.84 27.05
CA ASP A 127 0.75 2.19 28.36
C ASP A 127 2.19 2.16 28.88
N GLY A 128 3.17 2.00 27.98
CA GLY A 128 4.60 2.09 28.30
C GLY A 128 5.15 3.50 28.51
N GLY A 129 4.33 4.56 28.37
CA GLY A 129 4.78 5.95 28.51
C GLY A 129 5.56 6.52 27.32
N PHE A 130 5.59 5.82 26.18
CA PHE A 130 6.28 6.23 24.96
C PHE A 130 5.37 7.09 24.06
N TYR A 131 5.07 8.31 24.50
CA TYR A 131 4.08 9.21 23.87
C TYR A 131 4.45 9.62 22.44
N LYS A 132 5.73 9.84 22.17
CA LYS A 132 6.30 10.04 20.84
C LYS A 132 5.90 8.93 19.86
N GLY A 133 6.18 7.69 20.23
CA GLY A 133 5.83 6.52 19.43
C GLY A 133 4.31 6.34 19.32
N THR A 134 3.59 6.61 20.41
CA THR A 134 2.11 6.54 20.44
C THR A 134 1.49 7.45 19.37
N CYS A 135 1.88 8.72 19.32
CA CYS A 135 1.40 9.68 18.32
C CYS A 135 1.72 9.20 16.90
N PHE A 136 2.97 8.78 16.68
CA PHE A 136 3.44 8.29 15.38
C PHE A 136 2.62 7.10 14.86
N HIS A 137 2.47 6.06 15.67
CA HIS A 137 1.72 4.85 15.31
C HIS A 137 0.22 5.13 15.16
N SER A 138 -0.33 6.08 15.92
CA SER A 138 -1.73 6.53 15.75
C SER A 138 -1.96 7.16 14.37
N GLN A 139 -1.05 8.04 13.93
CA GLN A 139 -1.11 8.64 12.59
C GLN A 139 -0.96 7.57 11.50
N GLN A 140 -0.02 6.63 11.65
CA GLN A 140 0.17 5.53 10.69
C GLN A 140 -1.05 4.62 10.58
N ALA A 141 -1.71 4.33 11.69
CA ALA A 141 -2.93 3.54 11.73
C ALA A 141 -4.04 4.19 10.89
N ILE A 142 -4.24 5.51 11.04
CA ILE A 142 -5.22 6.29 10.26
C ILE A 142 -4.82 6.29 8.77
N GLU A 143 -3.57 6.59 8.46
CA GLU A 143 -3.05 6.66 7.08
C GLU A 143 -3.30 5.35 6.32
N LYS A 144 -2.94 4.21 6.93
CA LYS A 144 -3.10 2.89 6.32
C LYS A 144 -4.58 2.52 6.12
N ALA A 145 -5.44 2.84 7.09
CA ALA A 145 -6.88 2.58 6.97
C ALA A 145 -7.53 3.38 5.84
N LEU A 146 -7.16 4.67 5.68
CA LEU A 146 -7.66 5.49 4.58
C LEU A 146 -7.14 5.01 3.22
N LYS A 147 -5.86 4.63 3.14
CA LYS A 147 -5.28 4.03 1.92
C LYS A 147 -5.97 2.71 1.54
N ALA A 148 -6.36 1.88 2.51
CA ALA A 148 -7.12 0.67 2.25
C ALA A 148 -8.44 0.96 1.51
N LEU A 149 -9.16 2.01 1.93
CA LEU A 149 -10.41 2.45 1.29
C LEU A 149 -10.19 2.96 -0.14
N LEU A 150 -9.12 3.72 -0.37
CA LEU A 150 -8.76 4.22 -1.70
C LEU A 150 -8.38 3.07 -2.64
N LEU A 151 -7.57 2.12 -2.18
CA LEU A 151 -7.18 0.94 -2.95
C LEU A 151 -8.39 0.10 -3.36
N ASN A 152 -9.40 -0.02 -2.48
CA ASN A 152 -10.68 -0.68 -2.81
C ASN A 152 -11.44 0.00 -3.97
N LYS A 153 -11.08 1.24 -4.30
CA LYS A 153 -11.68 2.03 -5.38
C LYS A 153 -10.80 2.13 -6.62
N GLY A 154 -9.73 1.34 -6.69
CA GLY A 154 -8.81 1.34 -7.83
C GLY A 154 -7.91 2.58 -7.88
N TRP A 155 -7.76 3.29 -6.75
CA TRP A 155 -6.78 4.37 -6.63
C TRP A 155 -5.35 3.82 -6.76
N GLU A 156 -4.49 4.58 -7.41
CA GLU A 156 -3.05 4.29 -7.48
C GLU A 156 -2.38 4.77 -6.20
N LEU A 157 -1.61 3.90 -5.55
CA LEU A 157 -0.94 4.24 -4.30
C LEU A 157 0.04 5.43 -4.49
N GLU A 158 -0.31 6.59 -3.97
CA GLU A 158 0.58 7.75 -3.91
C GLU A 158 1.44 7.74 -2.65
N LYS A 159 2.69 8.20 -2.77
CA LYS A 159 3.60 8.43 -1.64
C LYS A 159 3.23 9.73 -0.90
N THR A 160 2.10 9.72 -0.21
CA THR A 160 1.65 10.82 0.65
C THR A 160 1.35 10.34 2.08
N HIS A 161 1.56 11.22 3.06
CA HIS A 161 1.28 10.99 4.47
C HIS A 161 0.22 11.94 5.05
N SER A 162 -0.29 12.89 4.26
CA SER A 162 -1.32 13.82 4.71
C SER A 162 -2.68 13.13 4.75
N ILE A 163 -3.26 13.07 5.93
CA ILE A 163 -4.62 12.58 6.18
C ILE A 163 -5.62 13.48 5.47
N GLU A 164 -5.43 14.81 5.47
CA GLU A 164 -6.30 15.74 4.75
C GLU A 164 -6.35 15.42 3.25
N ARG A 165 -5.19 15.21 2.62
CA ARG A 165 -5.12 14.80 1.21
C ARG A 165 -5.84 13.47 0.97
N LEU A 166 -5.63 12.47 1.83
CA LEU A 166 -6.27 11.16 1.69
C LEU A 166 -7.80 11.25 1.80
N ILE A 167 -8.32 12.10 2.70
CA ILE A 167 -9.76 12.35 2.84
C ILE A 167 -10.33 13.06 1.61
N ALA A 168 -9.63 14.07 1.07
CA ALA A 168 -10.03 14.74 -0.16
C ALA A 168 -10.12 13.76 -1.34
N LEU A 169 -9.13 12.88 -1.48
CA LEU A 169 -9.12 11.82 -2.50
C LEU A 169 -10.31 10.85 -2.32
N LEU A 170 -10.63 10.45 -1.09
CA LEU A 170 -11.80 9.61 -0.80
C LEU A 170 -13.11 10.29 -1.23
N GLY A 171 -13.21 11.61 -1.08
CA GLY A 171 -14.32 12.42 -1.55
C GLY A 171 -14.57 12.27 -3.06
N GLY A 172 -13.51 12.24 -3.86
CA GLY A 172 -13.58 11.98 -5.31
C GLY A 172 -14.18 10.61 -5.65
N TYR A 173 -14.00 9.62 -4.77
CA TYR A 173 -14.61 8.28 -4.88
C TYR A 173 -15.98 8.15 -4.20
N LYS A 174 -16.59 9.28 -3.80
CA LYS A 174 -17.87 9.34 -3.08
C LYS A 174 -17.84 8.61 -1.73
N ILE A 175 -16.66 8.47 -1.11
CA ILE A 175 -16.50 7.94 0.25
C ILE A 175 -16.33 9.13 1.20
N LYS A 176 -17.29 9.32 2.09
CA LYS A 176 -17.19 10.35 3.15
C LYS A 176 -16.73 9.72 4.45
N ILE A 177 -15.63 10.20 5.01
CA ILE A 177 -15.20 9.91 6.38
C ILE A 177 -15.22 11.23 7.13
N ASP A 178 -16.05 11.28 8.16
CA ASP A 178 -16.24 12.50 8.95
C ASP A 178 -15.23 12.54 10.10
N ILE A 179 -14.31 13.50 10.02
CA ILE A 179 -13.26 13.78 10.99
C ILE A 179 -13.34 15.28 11.28
N PRO A 180 -13.46 15.70 12.55
CA PRO A 180 -13.41 17.12 12.90
C PRO A 180 -12.12 17.77 12.40
N ASP A 181 -12.20 18.99 11.85
CA ASP A 181 -11.03 19.69 11.28
C ASP A 181 -9.88 19.82 12.29
N GLY A 182 -10.20 20.10 13.56
CA GLY A 182 -9.19 20.19 14.62
C GLY A 182 -8.48 18.86 14.94
N ASP A 183 -9.13 17.72 14.71
CA ASP A 183 -8.48 16.41 14.82
C ASP A 183 -7.59 16.14 13.62
N MET A 184 -8.03 16.53 12.42
CA MET A 184 -7.27 16.37 11.18
C MET A 184 -5.99 17.19 11.22
N VAL A 185 -6.08 18.49 11.57
CA VAL A 185 -4.92 19.37 11.74
C VAL A 185 -3.96 18.81 12.80
N PHE A 186 -4.48 18.31 13.92
CA PHE A 186 -3.66 17.70 14.95
C PHE A 186 -2.91 16.46 14.43
N ILE A 187 -3.60 15.52 13.77
CA ILE A 187 -2.97 14.29 13.27
C ILE A 187 -1.96 14.59 12.16
N ASP A 188 -2.25 15.50 11.23
CA ASP A 188 -1.30 15.89 10.18
C ASP A 188 -0.10 16.68 10.73
N SER A 189 -0.25 17.33 11.89
CA SER A 189 0.87 17.95 12.59
C SER A 189 1.83 16.95 13.23
N ILE A 190 1.42 15.68 13.40
CA ILE A 190 2.28 14.60 13.90
C ILE A 190 3.29 14.24 12.80
N TYR A 191 4.30 15.08 12.65
CA TYR A 191 5.33 14.92 11.65
C TYR A 191 6.47 14.07 12.20
N ARG A 192 7.07 13.26 11.32
CA ARG A 192 8.28 12.51 11.60
C ARG A 192 9.44 13.49 11.73
N GLY A 193 9.66 14.10 12.91
CA GLY A 193 10.90 14.82 13.19
C GLY A 193 12.07 13.86 12.96
N ARG A 194 12.87 14.11 11.91
CA ARG A 194 13.94 13.20 11.47
C ARG A 194 15.26 13.51 12.16
N TYR A 195 15.36 14.68 12.79
CA TYR A 195 16.56 15.14 13.47
C TYR A 195 16.25 15.58 14.91
N PRO A 196 17.19 15.39 15.86
CA PRO A 196 17.05 15.89 17.23
C PRO A 196 16.85 17.42 17.32
N ALA A 197 17.23 18.19 16.30
CA ALA A 197 16.97 19.63 16.22
C ALA A 197 15.52 19.96 15.80
N GLU A 198 14.78 18.98 15.27
CA GLU A 198 13.35 19.03 14.92
C GLU A 198 12.50 18.34 16.01
N ALA A 199 13.00 18.24 17.25
CA ALA A 199 12.48 17.37 18.31
C ALA A 199 11.08 17.73 18.89
N GLY A 200 10.21 18.34 18.09
CA GLY A 200 8.78 18.27 18.33
C GLY A 200 8.10 17.46 17.24
N LEU A 201 7.56 16.28 17.59
CA LEU A 201 6.53 15.64 16.75
C LEU A 201 5.28 16.51 16.64
N LEU A 202 5.14 17.49 17.52
CA LEU A 202 4.16 18.56 17.43
C LEU A 202 4.89 19.91 17.31
N PRO A 203 4.24 20.95 16.77
CA PRO A 203 4.80 22.31 16.71
C PRO A 203 5.29 22.87 18.04
N LEU A 204 4.87 22.27 19.17
CA LEU A 204 5.12 22.70 20.53
C LEU A 204 6.20 21.87 21.28
N GLY A 205 6.84 20.90 20.63
CA GLY A 205 7.87 20.04 21.24
C GLY A 205 7.47 18.56 21.36
N GLU A 206 8.11 17.84 22.29
CA GLU A 206 7.85 16.41 22.52
C GLU A 206 6.39 16.19 22.99
N PRO A 207 5.67 15.19 22.44
CA PRO A 207 4.27 14.96 22.79
C PRO A 207 4.06 14.63 24.26
N THR A 208 3.06 15.27 24.87
CA THR A 208 2.63 14.95 26.23
C THR A 208 1.79 13.68 26.27
N LYS A 209 1.52 13.17 27.48
CA LYS A 209 0.54 12.09 27.68
C LYS A 209 -0.83 12.45 27.11
N ALA A 210 -1.26 13.71 27.25
CA ALA A 210 -2.55 14.18 26.76
C ALA A 210 -2.60 14.17 25.23
N ASP A 211 -1.51 14.57 24.56
CA ASP A 211 -1.40 14.50 23.10
C ASP A 211 -1.47 13.07 22.60
N ALA A 212 -0.73 12.16 23.24
CA ALA A 212 -0.74 10.74 22.90
C ALA A 212 -2.12 10.10 23.11
N GLN A 213 -2.79 10.41 24.22
CA GLN A 213 -4.14 9.95 24.48
C GLN A 213 -5.13 10.46 23.43
N LYS A 214 -5.01 11.74 23.04
CA LYS A 214 -5.81 12.33 21.96
C LYS A 214 -5.56 11.61 20.63
N ALA A 215 -4.30 11.35 20.27
CA ALA A 215 -3.94 10.68 19.03
C ALA A 215 -4.53 9.26 18.93
N VAL A 216 -4.39 8.45 19.99
CA VAL A 216 -4.98 7.10 20.05
C VAL A 216 -6.49 7.16 19.94
N GLY A 217 -7.15 8.04 20.71
CA GLY A 217 -8.61 8.18 20.68
C GLY A 217 -9.16 8.60 19.30
N ILE A 218 -8.43 9.44 18.56
CA ILE A 218 -8.77 9.78 17.16
C ILE A 218 -8.62 8.55 16.26
N ALA A 219 -7.49 7.84 16.34
CA ALA A 219 -7.23 6.66 15.53
C ALA A 219 -8.27 5.54 15.75
N GLU A 220 -8.60 5.23 17.00
CA GLU A 220 -9.63 4.25 17.37
C GLU A 220 -10.99 4.62 16.76
N ARG A 221 -11.40 5.89 16.91
CA ARG A 221 -12.67 6.38 16.40
C ARG A 221 -12.74 6.26 14.87
N ILE A 222 -11.68 6.64 14.16
CA ILE A 222 -11.63 6.56 12.69
C ILE A 222 -11.65 5.11 12.22
N ILE A 223 -10.79 4.25 12.79
CA ILE A 223 -10.71 2.83 12.39
C ILE A 223 -12.04 2.12 12.64
N LYS A 224 -12.69 2.38 13.79
CA LYS A 224 -14.03 1.85 14.08
C LYS A 224 -15.07 2.34 13.07
N LYS A 225 -15.06 3.64 12.71
CA LYS A 225 -15.94 4.19 11.66
C LYS A 225 -15.72 3.50 10.31
N ILE A 226 -14.47 3.23 9.93
CA ILE A 226 -14.12 2.59 8.67
C ILE A 226 -14.62 1.14 8.63
N LYS A 227 -14.35 0.36 9.69
CA LYS A 227 -14.79 -1.04 9.80
C LYS A 227 -16.32 -1.18 9.71
N ASN A 228 -17.05 -0.36 10.47
CA ASN A 228 -18.52 -0.38 10.48
C ASN A 228 -19.16 -0.01 9.12
N LYS A 229 -18.42 0.68 8.23
CA LYS A 229 -18.88 0.96 6.86
C LYS A 229 -18.60 -0.18 5.89
N SER A 230 -17.56 -0.97 6.13
CA SER A 230 -17.20 -2.13 5.30
C SER A 230 -18.17 -3.30 5.51
N ASP A 231 -18.71 -3.46 6.72
CA ASP A 231 -19.65 -4.56 7.05
C ASP A 231 -21.10 -4.32 6.56
N LYS A 232 -21.40 -3.13 6.03
CA LYS A 232 -22.74 -2.74 5.52
C LYS A 232 -22.88 -2.83 4.00
N LYS A 233 -21.97 -3.54 3.33
CA LYS A 233 -21.97 -3.78 1.88
C LYS A 233 -21.96 -5.27 1.59
#